data_AF-A0A969JW86-F1
#
_entry.id   AF-A0A969JW86-F1
#
_cell.length_a   1.000
_cell.length_b   1.000
_cell.length_c   1.000
_cell.angle_alpha   90.00
_cell.angle_beta   90.00
_cell.angle_gamma   90.00
#
_symmetry.space_group_name_H-M   'P 1'
#
loop_
_entity.id
_entity.type
_entity.pdbx_description
1 polymer ?
#
loop_
_entity_poly.entity_id
_entity_poly.type
_entity_poly.pdbx_seq_one_letter_code
_entity_poly.pdbx_strand_id
1 'polypeptide(L)'
;MAKLAFFRNLFCVVAIGTASDSLAVCTFGTSSEPTLQDVFDSILPVGELSATGSCLAADSDQQWTALGEAVATVIIELAGFADANTFGIYDVLDSSNRVTIFAGSANVGDSATIELMQSGSTYSVLAQGNYVSTFASRTFGFFLSTPEGYVFTSDPAHNSADGADHMYAYQGTGATFTSGPLAATSFAESMYLLAFEDLLIPQGRPGLSGLCRIGQIS
;
A
#
# COMPACT_ATOMS: atom_id res chain seq x y z
N MET A 1 5.35 -33.30 -18.60
CA MET A 1 5.90 -32.46 -17.51
C MET A 1 5.51 -31.02 -17.79
N ALA A 2 4.37 -30.58 -17.29
CA ALA A 2 3.96 -29.17 -17.34
C ALA A 2 4.15 -28.61 -15.94
N LYS A 3 5.08 -27.67 -15.78
CA LYS A 3 5.22 -26.87 -14.55
C LYS A 3 4.00 -25.96 -14.47
N LEU A 4 3.09 -26.26 -13.56
CA LEU A 4 1.91 -25.46 -13.25
C LEU A 4 2.38 -24.26 -12.42
N ALA A 5 2.35 -23.06 -13.00
CA ALA A 5 2.65 -21.82 -12.29
C ALA A 5 1.41 -21.40 -11.46
N PHE A 6 1.58 -21.30 -10.14
CA PHE A 6 0.57 -20.81 -9.19
C PHE A 6 1.03 -19.44 -8.67
N PHE A 7 0.32 -18.35 -8.98
CA PHE A 7 0.44 -17.01 -8.35
C PHE A 7 -0.90 -16.26 -8.56
N ARG A 8 -1.36 -15.34 -7.69
CA ARG A 8 -0.98 -13.91 -7.60
C ARG A 8 -1.78 -13.20 -6.47
N ASN A 9 -1.24 -12.16 -5.82
CA ASN A 9 -1.36 -11.90 -4.38
C ASN A 9 -1.49 -10.41 -3.96
N LEU A 10 -1.88 -10.14 -2.71
CA LEU A 10 -2.26 -8.84 -2.16
C LEU A 10 -1.68 -8.58 -0.75
N PHE A 11 -1.01 -7.45 -0.54
CA PHE A 11 -0.46 -7.02 0.76
C PHE A 11 -1.28 -5.86 1.34
N CYS A 12 -1.76 -5.95 2.60
CA CYS A 12 -2.61 -4.92 3.22
C CYS A 12 -2.03 -4.34 4.53
N VAL A 13 -1.72 -3.03 4.54
CA VAL A 13 -1.16 -2.30 5.71
C VAL A 13 -2.09 -1.17 6.16
N VAL A 14 -2.27 -0.95 7.46
CA VAL A 14 -2.87 0.32 7.94
C VAL A 14 -1.81 1.40 8.15
N ALA A 15 -1.98 2.58 7.57
CA ALA A 15 -1.14 3.76 7.80
C ALA A 15 -1.96 4.99 8.24
N ILE A 16 -1.31 6.01 8.82
CA ILE A 16 -1.94 7.28 9.21
C ILE A 16 -1.41 8.42 8.34
N GLY A 17 -2.30 9.21 7.73
CA GLY A 17 -1.95 10.34 6.87
C GLY A 17 -3.15 11.19 6.44
N THR A 18 -2.97 12.03 5.43
CA THR A 18 -4.06 12.80 4.81
C THR A 18 -3.89 12.75 3.29
N ALA A 19 -4.93 12.31 2.58
CA ALA A 19 -5.04 12.28 1.12
C ALA A 19 -6.11 13.27 0.65
N SER A 20 -6.18 13.58 -0.65
CA SER A 20 -7.26 14.36 -1.28
C SER A 20 -8.22 13.42 -2.03
N ASP A 21 -9.48 13.82 -2.27
CA ASP A 21 -10.50 12.87 -2.75
C ASP A 21 -10.73 12.90 -4.28
N SER A 22 -10.67 11.72 -4.90
CA SER A 22 -11.31 11.35 -6.19
C SER A 22 -11.33 9.81 -6.30
N LEU A 23 -12.19 9.20 -7.12
CA LEU A 23 -12.40 7.73 -7.13
C LEU A 23 -11.73 7.05 -8.33
N ALA A 24 -10.97 5.97 -8.09
CA ALA A 24 -10.44 5.07 -9.12
C ALA A 24 -11.26 3.76 -9.21
N VAL A 25 -11.14 2.99 -10.29
CA VAL A 25 -11.76 1.66 -10.43
C VAL A 25 -10.68 0.59 -10.27
N CYS A 26 -10.74 -0.14 -9.16
CA CYS A 26 -9.65 -0.99 -8.68
C CYS A 26 -10.02 -2.49 -8.79
N THR A 27 -9.42 -3.25 -9.72
CA THR A 27 -9.69 -4.70 -9.85
C THR A 27 -8.50 -5.53 -9.37
N PHE A 28 -8.72 -6.39 -8.37
CA PHE A 28 -7.74 -7.34 -7.84
C PHE A 28 -8.20 -8.79 -8.03
N GLY A 29 -7.24 -9.69 -8.25
CA GLY A 29 -7.43 -11.14 -8.13
C GLY A 29 -7.76 -11.91 -9.43
N THR A 30 -7.58 -13.23 -9.35
CA THR A 30 -8.05 -14.23 -10.32
C THR A 30 -8.80 -15.35 -9.57
N SER A 31 -9.47 -16.27 -10.26
CA SER A 31 -10.49 -17.20 -9.72
C SER A 31 -10.05 -18.24 -8.66
N SER A 32 -8.87 -18.14 -8.08
CA SER A 32 -8.34 -19.10 -7.10
C SER A 32 -7.85 -18.48 -5.78
N GLU A 33 -7.86 -17.16 -5.66
CA GLU A 33 -7.52 -16.43 -4.43
C GLU A 33 -8.72 -15.59 -3.96
N PRO A 34 -8.84 -15.28 -2.66
CA PRO A 34 -9.78 -14.28 -2.18
C PRO A 34 -9.54 -12.96 -2.92
N THR A 35 -10.61 -12.35 -3.40
CA THR A 35 -10.53 -11.00 -3.97
C THR A 35 -10.24 -9.98 -2.87
N LEU A 36 -9.78 -8.77 -3.24
CA LEU A 36 -9.68 -7.68 -2.26
C LEU A 36 -11.04 -7.38 -1.59
N GLN A 37 -12.14 -7.60 -2.30
CA GLN A 37 -13.46 -7.45 -1.72
C GLN A 37 -13.74 -8.52 -0.65
N ASP A 38 -13.40 -9.79 -0.93
CA ASP A 38 -13.52 -10.87 0.07
C ASP A 38 -12.67 -10.58 1.30
N VAL A 39 -11.50 -9.98 1.11
CA VAL A 39 -10.64 -9.49 2.19
C VAL A 39 -11.36 -8.45 3.04
N PHE A 40 -11.86 -7.38 2.44
CA PHE A 40 -12.58 -6.33 3.15
C PHE A 40 -13.79 -6.87 3.91
N ASP A 41 -14.58 -7.71 3.26
CA ASP A 41 -15.75 -8.35 3.87
C ASP A 41 -15.38 -9.33 5.00
N SER A 42 -14.12 -9.77 5.07
CA SER A 42 -13.62 -10.62 6.16
C SER A 42 -13.16 -9.83 7.40
N ILE A 43 -12.70 -8.58 7.24
CA ILE A 43 -12.14 -7.77 8.33
C ILE A 43 -13.05 -6.61 8.77
N LEU A 44 -14.03 -6.23 7.96
CA LEU A 44 -15.02 -5.19 8.22
C LEU A 44 -16.44 -5.77 8.08
N PRO A 45 -17.49 -5.05 8.50
CA PRO A 45 -18.86 -5.42 8.13
C PRO A 45 -18.99 -5.56 6.61
N VAL A 46 -19.71 -6.59 6.14
CA VAL A 46 -19.87 -6.84 4.70
C VAL A 46 -20.46 -5.63 3.99
N GLY A 47 -19.81 -5.20 2.90
CA GLY A 47 -20.23 -4.05 2.11
C GLY A 47 -19.86 -2.69 2.71
N GLU A 48 -19.11 -2.66 3.82
CA GLU A 48 -18.60 -1.42 4.41
C GLU A 48 -17.62 -0.70 3.48
N LEU A 49 -16.75 -1.47 2.81
CA LEU A 49 -15.72 -0.94 1.94
C LEU A 49 -15.80 -1.64 0.57
N SER A 50 -15.79 -0.85 -0.50
CA SER A 50 -15.76 -1.36 -1.87
C SER A 50 -14.34 -1.34 -2.40
N ALA A 51 -13.82 -2.51 -2.79
CA ALA A 51 -12.51 -2.60 -3.45
C ALA A 51 -12.42 -1.67 -4.66
N THR A 52 -13.45 -1.64 -5.51
CA THR A 52 -13.46 -0.79 -6.72
C THR A 52 -13.99 0.62 -6.49
N GLY A 53 -14.76 0.85 -5.42
CA GLY A 53 -15.52 2.08 -5.24
C GLY A 53 -15.07 2.98 -4.10
N SER A 54 -14.17 2.49 -3.23
CA SER A 54 -13.70 3.19 -2.04
C SER A 54 -12.20 3.47 -2.05
N CYS A 55 -11.49 3.12 -3.13
CA CYS A 55 -10.08 3.48 -3.30
C CYS A 55 -9.94 5.00 -3.55
N LEU A 56 -8.89 5.57 -2.96
CA LEU A 56 -8.48 6.95 -3.19
C LEU A 56 -8.05 7.16 -4.64
N ALA A 57 -7.97 8.43 -5.03
CA ALA A 57 -7.52 8.80 -6.35
C ALA A 57 -6.05 8.50 -6.50
N ALA A 58 -5.65 8.08 -7.70
CA ALA A 58 -4.27 7.75 -8.00
C ALA A 58 -3.29 8.91 -7.81
N ASP A 59 -3.72 10.17 -7.70
CA ASP A 59 -2.86 11.33 -7.40
C ASP A 59 -2.81 11.66 -5.90
N SER A 60 -3.64 11.00 -5.11
CA SER A 60 -3.89 11.31 -3.71
C SER A 60 -3.33 10.28 -2.76
N ASP A 61 -2.92 9.12 -3.26
CA ASP A 61 -2.25 8.05 -2.52
C ASP A 61 -0.78 7.87 -2.91
N GLN A 62 -0.23 8.70 -3.79
CA GLN A 62 1.18 8.62 -4.19
C GLN A 62 2.14 9.06 -3.08
N GLN A 63 1.72 10.04 -2.29
CA GLN A 63 2.58 10.78 -1.36
C GLN A 63 1.87 11.05 -0.04
N TRP A 64 2.61 10.88 1.05
CA TRP A 64 2.07 10.88 2.41
C TRP A 64 2.91 11.77 3.31
N THR A 65 2.27 12.38 4.30
CA THR A 65 2.93 13.17 5.33
C THR A 65 2.49 12.68 6.70
N ALA A 66 3.47 12.30 7.54
CA ALA A 66 3.19 11.98 8.93
C ALA A 66 3.22 13.26 9.78
N LEU A 67 2.14 13.50 10.53
CA LEU A 67 2.05 14.59 11.52
C LEU A 67 2.56 14.13 12.90
N GLY A 68 3.68 13.40 12.92
CA GLY A 68 4.26 12.79 14.13
C GLY A 68 4.61 11.33 13.89
N GLU A 69 4.43 10.50 14.91
CA GLU A 69 4.55 9.05 14.81
C GLU A 69 3.37 8.47 14.02
N ALA A 70 3.66 7.69 12.99
CA ALA A 70 2.71 6.87 12.27
C ALA A 70 2.89 5.40 12.68
N VAL A 71 1.79 4.70 12.90
CA VAL A 71 1.80 3.26 13.18
C VAL A 71 1.41 2.53 11.91
N ALA A 72 2.24 1.59 11.50
CA ALA A 72 1.96 0.63 10.45
C ALA A 72 1.63 -0.72 11.09
N THR A 73 0.57 -1.39 10.64
CA THR A 73 0.23 -2.76 11.08
C THR A 73 -0.03 -3.62 9.85
N VAL A 74 0.59 -4.80 9.80
CA VAL A 74 0.27 -5.84 8.82
C VAL A 74 -1.05 -6.47 9.22
N ILE A 75 -2.10 -6.21 8.45
CA ILE A 75 -3.45 -6.71 8.76
C ILE A 75 -3.69 -8.03 8.07
N ILE A 76 -3.27 -8.13 6.81
CA ILE A 76 -3.40 -9.32 5.98
C ILE A 76 -2.18 -9.43 5.07
N GLU A 77 -1.62 -10.63 5.01
CA GLU A 77 -0.72 -11.06 3.95
C GLU A 77 -1.42 -12.15 3.16
N LEU A 78 -1.90 -11.82 1.96
CA LEU A 78 -2.35 -12.83 1.00
C LEU A 78 -1.28 -12.91 -0.07
N ALA A 79 -0.11 -13.46 0.26
CA ALA A 79 0.93 -13.62 -0.73
C ALA A 79 1.65 -14.97 -0.78
N GLY A 80 1.76 -15.54 -1.98
CA GLY A 80 2.74 -16.57 -2.35
C GLY A 80 4.19 -16.07 -2.27
N PHE A 81 4.40 -14.75 -2.18
CA PHE A 81 5.64 -14.11 -1.74
C PHE A 81 5.51 -13.40 -0.39
N ALA A 82 4.49 -13.70 0.43
CA ALA A 82 4.31 -13.08 1.75
C ALA A 82 5.62 -13.15 2.54
N ASP A 83 6.21 -14.35 2.56
CA ASP A 83 7.48 -14.65 3.23
C ASP A 83 8.73 -13.91 2.65
N ALA A 84 8.59 -13.19 1.54
CA ALA A 84 9.72 -12.63 0.78
C ALA A 84 9.56 -11.17 0.36
N ASN A 85 8.34 -10.64 0.30
CA ASN A 85 8.08 -9.26 -0.07
C ASN A 85 8.60 -8.32 1.03
N THR A 86 9.17 -7.19 0.65
CA THR A 86 9.55 -6.16 1.62
C THR A 86 8.73 -4.91 1.39
N PHE A 87 8.10 -4.43 2.45
CA PHE A 87 7.29 -3.21 2.44
C PHE A 87 8.01 -2.10 3.20
N GLY A 88 7.91 -0.88 2.71
CA GLY A 88 8.42 0.26 3.45
C GLY A 88 8.09 1.62 2.84
N ILE A 89 8.88 2.62 3.23
CA ILE A 89 8.73 4.00 2.76
C ILE A 89 9.95 4.46 1.97
N TYR A 90 9.76 5.40 1.05
CA TYR A 90 10.84 5.99 0.25
C TYR A 90 10.77 7.52 0.27
N ASP A 91 11.92 8.15 0.04
CA ASP A 91 12.03 9.61 -0.10
C ASP A 91 11.48 10.03 -1.47
N VAL A 92 10.44 10.88 -1.50
CA VAL A 92 9.85 11.33 -2.78
C VAL A 92 10.81 12.13 -3.66
N LEU A 93 11.89 12.67 -3.10
CA LEU A 93 12.93 13.37 -3.86
C LEU A 93 14.07 12.45 -4.32
N ASP A 94 14.12 11.22 -3.81
CA ASP A 94 15.06 10.16 -4.21
C ASP A 94 14.46 8.78 -3.92
N SER A 95 13.73 8.21 -4.88
CA SER A 95 13.06 6.91 -4.72
C SER A 95 14.01 5.71 -4.55
N SER A 96 15.33 5.93 -4.70
CA SER A 96 16.34 4.93 -4.36
C SER A 96 16.65 4.89 -2.85
N ASN A 97 16.40 5.98 -2.13
CA ASN A 97 16.52 6.07 -0.68
C ASN A 97 15.26 5.50 -0.02
N ARG A 98 15.38 4.26 0.46
CA ARG A 98 14.27 3.44 0.95
C ARG A 98 14.55 2.94 2.36
N VAL A 99 13.50 2.88 3.17
CA VAL A 99 13.50 2.31 4.51
C VAL A 99 12.48 1.19 4.55
N THR A 100 12.96 -0.04 4.73
CA THR A 100 12.10 -1.21 4.94
C THR A 100 11.46 -1.15 6.33
N ILE A 101 10.15 -1.33 6.38
CA ILE A 101 9.34 -1.34 7.60
C ILE A 101 8.96 -2.77 7.98
N PHE A 102 8.53 -3.54 6.99
CA PHE A 102 8.26 -4.96 7.11
C PHE A 102 9.14 -5.72 6.12
N ALA A 103 9.96 -6.64 6.64
CA ALA A 103 10.66 -7.61 5.81
C ALA A 103 9.72 -8.77 5.45
N GLY A 104 10.10 -9.62 4.50
CA GLY A 104 9.27 -10.77 4.12
C GLY A 104 8.97 -11.74 5.27
N SER A 105 9.75 -11.72 6.35
CA SER A 105 9.44 -12.51 7.55
C SER A 105 8.35 -11.92 8.45
N ALA A 106 7.73 -10.79 8.06
CA ALA A 106 6.64 -10.21 8.81
C ALA A 106 5.42 -11.14 8.81
N ASN A 107 4.59 -11.06 9.82
CA ASN A 107 3.40 -11.87 9.98
C ASN A 107 2.18 -10.98 10.22
N VAL A 108 0.99 -11.52 9.98
CA VAL A 108 -0.27 -10.88 10.37
C VAL A 108 -0.23 -10.49 11.85
N GLY A 109 -0.44 -9.21 12.13
CA GLY A 109 -0.38 -8.61 13.46
C GLY A 109 0.95 -7.96 13.81
N ASP A 110 1.99 -8.13 13.00
CA ASP A 110 3.23 -7.37 13.18
C ASP A 110 2.97 -5.88 12.97
N SER A 111 3.57 -5.07 13.83
CA SER A 111 3.40 -3.62 13.83
C SER A 111 4.75 -2.94 13.90
N ALA A 112 4.87 -1.80 13.25
CA ALA A 112 6.05 -0.95 13.29
C ALA A 112 5.63 0.51 13.43
N THR A 113 6.45 1.29 14.15
CA THR A 113 6.27 2.73 14.25
C THR A 113 7.26 3.41 13.31
N ILE A 114 6.78 4.45 12.64
CA ILE A 114 7.52 5.24 11.67
C ILE A 114 7.44 6.70 12.11
N GLU A 115 8.57 7.37 12.23
CA GLU A 115 8.61 8.79 12.56
C GLU A 115 9.57 9.53 11.62
N LEU A 116 9.16 10.69 11.14
CA LEU A 116 10.01 11.61 10.39
C LEU A 116 10.22 12.88 11.23
N MET A 117 11.41 13.01 11.80
CA MET A 117 11.80 14.14 12.64
C MET A 117 12.65 15.13 11.85
N GLN A 118 12.28 16.41 11.86
CA GLN A 118 13.08 17.44 11.19
C GLN A 118 14.48 17.54 11.83
N SER A 119 15.51 17.46 11.00
CA SER A 119 16.92 17.59 11.37
C SER A 119 17.61 18.57 10.41
N GLY A 120 17.59 19.86 10.77
CA GLY A 120 18.06 20.92 9.88
C GLY A 120 17.17 21.06 8.65
N SER A 121 17.74 20.88 7.45
CA SER A 121 17.03 20.92 6.16
C SER A 121 16.57 19.55 5.68
N THR A 122 16.77 18.49 6.47
CA THR A 122 16.38 17.11 6.15
C THR A 122 15.52 16.54 7.27
N TYR A 123 15.15 15.28 7.14
CA TYR A 123 14.30 14.55 8.08
C TYR A 123 14.96 13.23 8.46
N SER A 124 15.23 13.04 9.74
CA SER A 124 15.63 11.74 10.27
C SER A 124 14.44 10.81 10.25
N VAL A 125 14.60 9.65 9.61
CA VAL A 125 13.61 8.58 9.61
C VAL A 125 13.93 7.65 10.75
N LEU A 126 12.98 7.44 11.65
CA LEU A 126 13.07 6.49 12.74
C LEU A 126 12.09 5.34 12.48
N ALA A 127 12.56 4.10 12.64
CA ALA A 127 11.74 2.91 12.66
C ALA A 127 11.85 2.26 14.04
N GLN A 128 10.72 2.05 14.71
CA GLN A 128 10.69 1.57 16.11
C GLN A 128 11.57 2.42 17.04
N GLY A 129 11.59 3.75 16.83
CA GLY A 129 12.39 4.70 17.60
C GLY A 129 13.90 4.70 17.30
N ASN A 130 14.38 3.89 16.34
CA ASN A 130 15.79 3.87 15.95
C ASN A 130 16.00 4.65 14.65
N TYR A 131 17.02 5.50 14.60
CA TYR A 131 17.44 6.15 13.36
C TYR A 131 17.84 5.10 12.30
N VAL A 132 17.24 5.18 11.12
CA VAL A 132 17.48 4.24 10.01
C VAL A 132 17.92 4.92 8.71
N SER A 133 17.45 6.14 8.43
CA SER A 133 17.86 6.90 7.25
C SER A 133 17.62 8.41 7.44
N THR A 134 18.02 9.20 6.45
CA THR A 134 17.68 10.61 6.32
C THR A 134 16.98 10.84 4.99
N PHE A 135 15.80 11.45 5.02
CA PHE A 135 15.07 11.90 3.84
C PHE A 135 15.25 13.41 3.64
N ALA A 136 15.26 13.85 2.38
CA ALA A 136 15.29 15.26 2.00
C ALA A 136 13.92 15.93 2.15
N SER A 137 12.84 15.14 2.20
CA SER A 137 11.46 15.61 2.36
C SER A 137 10.79 15.01 3.59
N ARG A 138 9.82 15.74 4.16
CA ARG A 138 8.87 15.21 5.15
C ARG A 138 7.82 14.32 4.48
N THR A 139 7.60 14.53 3.20
CA THR A 139 6.70 13.76 2.39
C THR A 139 7.43 12.51 1.92
N PHE A 140 6.79 11.36 2.03
CA PHE A 140 7.32 10.05 1.64
C PHE A 140 6.28 9.32 0.79
N GLY A 141 6.72 8.32 0.03
CA GLY A 141 5.81 7.35 -0.59
C GLY A 141 6.02 5.95 -0.01
N PHE A 142 5.19 5.00 -0.40
CA PHE A 142 5.31 3.59 -0.01
C PHE A 142 5.91 2.76 -1.13
N PHE A 143 6.62 1.69 -0.77
CA PHE A 143 7.10 0.72 -1.75
C PHE A 143 6.88 -0.71 -1.29
N LEU A 144 6.79 -1.59 -2.28
CA LEU A 144 6.85 -3.03 -2.16
C LEU A 144 7.98 -3.54 -3.06
N SER A 145 8.96 -4.25 -2.52
CA SER A 145 9.95 -4.98 -3.32
C SER A 145 9.64 -6.48 -3.31
N THR A 146 9.77 -7.11 -4.46
CA THR A 146 9.47 -8.54 -4.67
C THR A 146 10.75 -9.35 -4.78
N PRO A 147 10.72 -10.68 -4.51
CA PRO A 147 11.89 -11.55 -4.67
C PRO A 147 12.38 -11.67 -6.12
N GLU A 148 11.58 -11.24 -7.10
CA GLU A 148 11.98 -11.21 -8.51
C GLU A 148 12.80 -9.96 -8.87
N GLY A 149 13.03 -9.07 -7.91
CA GLY A 149 13.85 -7.87 -8.07
C GLY A 149 13.07 -6.65 -8.57
N TYR A 150 11.75 -6.71 -8.58
CA TYR A 150 10.91 -5.54 -8.85
C TYR A 150 10.76 -4.69 -7.59
N VAL A 151 10.63 -3.37 -7.80
CA VAL A 151 10.19 -2.44 -6.78
C VAL A 151 9.01 -1.68 -7.34
N PHE A 152 7.86 -1.86 -6.71
CA PHE A 152 6.64 -1.13 -6.97
C PHE A 152 6.49 -0.05 -5.90
N THR A 153 6.15 1.15 -6.31
CA THR A 153 6.00 2.32 -5.47
C THR A 153 4.59 2.88 -5.60
N SER A 154 4.17 3.64 -4.60
CA SER A 154 2.89 4.36 -4.60
C SER A 154 2.79 5.41 -5.71
N ASP A 155 3.92 5.90 -6.23
CA ASP A 155 3.93 6.77 -7.40
C ASP A 155 4.23 5.96 -8.68
N PRO A 156 3.24 5.75 -9.57
CA PRO A 156 3.44 4.95 -10.78
C PRO A 156 4.52 5.51 -11.72
N ALA A 157 4.91 6.79 -11.59
CA ALA A 157 6.02 7.36 -12.36
C ALA A 157 7.38 6.70 -12.04
N HIS A 158 7.52 6.06 -10.88
CA HIS A 158 8.73 5.33 -10.48
C HIS A 158 8.63 3.82 -10.73
N ASN A 159 7.49 3.32 -11.21
CA ASN A 159 7.28 1.89 -11.50
C ASN A 159 7.80 1.53 -12.89
N SER A 160 9.11 1.62 -13.11
CA SER A 160 9.72 1.53 -14.44
C SER A 160 9.51 0.21 -15.19
N ALA A 161 9.06 -0.84 -14.51
CA ALA A 161 8.87 -2.16 -15.11
C ALA A 161 7.61 -2.23 -16.00
N ASP A 162 6.55 -1.50 -15.66
CA ASP A 162 5.29 -1.45 -16.42
C ASP A 162 4.57 -0.09 -16.37
N GLY A 163 5.00 0.84 -15.53
CA GLY A 163 4.41 2.17 -15.34
C GLY A 163 3.01 2.12 -14.74
N ALA A 164 2.62 0.99 -14.16
CA ALA A 164 1.28 0.80 -13.62
C ALA A 164 1.20 1.27 -12.17
N ASP A 165 -0.04 1.51 -11.73
CA ASP A 165 -0.33 1.72 -10.32
C ASP A 165 -0.47 0.37 -9.62
N HIS A 166 0.37 0.16 -8.61
CA HIS A 166 0.44 -1.08 -7.84
C HIS A 166 -0.08 -0.91 -6.43
N MET A 167 -0.39 0.31 -5.99
CA MET A 167 -0.89 0.56 -4.64
C MET A 167 -2.25 1.23 -4.72
N TYR A 168 -3.17 0.79 -3.87
CA TYR A 168 -4.43 1.47 -3.68
C TYR A 168 -4.65 1.72 -2.20
N ALA A 169 -5.00 2.95 -1.84
CA ALA A 169 -5.32 3.31 -0.47
C ALA A 169 -6.83 3.44 -0.25
N TYR A 170 -7.30 3.09 0.95
CA TYR A 170 -8.70 3.17 1.35
C TYR A 170 -8.79 3.82 2.72
N GLN A 171 -9.52 4.92 2.83
CA GLN A 171 -9.63 5.68 4.08
C GLN A 171 -10.64 5.02 5.04
N GLY A 172 -10.41 5.21 6.34
CA GLY A 172 -11.30 4.78 7.39
C GLY A 172 -12.69 5.39 7.33
N THR A 173 -13.69 4.55 7.54
CA THR A 173 -15.12 4.89 7.45
C THR A 173 -15.78 5.13 8.81
N GLY A 174 -15.05 4.91 9.91
CA GLY A 174 -15.59 4.87 11.27
C GLY A 174 -16.19 3.54 11.68
N ALA A 175 -16.26 2.55 10.78
CA ALA A 175 -16.69 1.19 11.13
C ALA A 175 -15.71 0.51 12.09
N THR A 176 -16.16 -0.57 12.72
CA THR A 176 -15.32 -1.38 13.62
C THR A 176 -14.81 -2.61 12.88
N PHE A 177 -13.51 -2.89 12.97
CA PHE A 177 -12.95 -4.15 12.47
C PHE A 177 -13.61 -5.34 13.18
N THR A 178 -14.11 -6.29 12.40
CA THR A 178 -14.85 -7.46 12.88
C THR A 178 -13.94 -8.64 13.17
N SER A 179 -12.74 -8.67 12.57
CA SER A 179 -11.75 -9.74 12.73
C SER A 179 -10.31 -9.22 12.57
N GLY A 180 -9.34 -10.14 12.70
CA GLY A 180 -7.92 -9.83 12.52
C GLY A 180 -7.26 -9.11 13.69
N PRO A 181 -6.01 -8.63 13.52
CA PRO A 181 -5.23 -7.99 14.58
C PRO A 181 -5.85 -6.72 15.16
N LEU A 182 -6.70 -6.05 14.38
CA LEU A 182 -7.39 -4.83 14.79
C LEU A 182 -8.84 -5.06 15.25
N ALA A 183 -9.28 -6.31 15.45
CA ALA A 183 -10.65 -6.63 15.86
C ALA A 183 -11.11 -5.76 17.05
N ALA A 184 -12.36 -5.27 16.98
CA ALA A 184 -12.96 -4.33 17.92
C ALA A 184 -12.35 -2.91 17.93
N THR A 185 -11.41 -2.60 17.04
CA THR A 185 -10.88 -1.23 16.85
C THR A 185 -11.70 -0.49 15.80
N SER A 186 -11.91 0.81 16.02
CA SER A 186 -12.54 1.69 15.02
C SER A 186 -11.56 1.97 13.87
N PHE A 187 -12.00 1.73 12.64
CA PHE A 187 -11.33 2.14 11.40
C PHE A 187 -11.54 3.65 11.20
N ALA A 188 -10.83 4.45 11.99
CA ALA A 188 -10.98 5.90 12.05
C ALA A 188 -10.58 6.59 10.74
N GLU A 189 -11.12 7.78 10.45
CA GLU A 189 -10.82 8.57 9.23
C GLU A 189 -9.33 8.87 9.03
N SER A 190 -8.53 8.82 10.10
CA SER A 190 -7.08 8.98 10.04
C SER A 190 -6.32 7.70 9.68
N MET A 191 -6.99 6.55 9.56
CA MET A 191 -6.42 5.25 9.18
C MET A 191 -6.65 4.98 7.70
N TYR A 192 -5.71 4.29 7.07
CA TYR A 192 -5.78 3.94 5.66
C TYR A 192 -5.36 2.50 5.46
N LEU A 193 -6.19 1.66 4.83
CA LEU A 193 -5.76 0.36 4.32
C LEU A 193 -5.00 0.60 3.01
N LEU A 194 -3.77 0.08 2.89
CA LEU A 194 -2.93 0.15 1.70
C LEU A 194 -2.85 -1.23 1.08
N ALA A 195 -3.31 -1.39 -0.15
CA ALA A 195 -3.37 -2.65 -0.87
C ALA A 195 -2.37 -2.66 -2.03
N PHE A 196 -1.36 -3.52 -2.00
CA PHE A 196 -0.37 -3.64 -3.09
C PHE A 196 -0.57 -4.88 -3.97
N GLU A 197 -0.44 -4.72 -5.29
CA GLU A 197 -0.25 -5.81 -6.26
C GLU A 197 1.25 -6.08 -6.44
N ASP A 198 1.67 -7.30 -6.11
CA ASP A 198 3.08 -7.69 -6.04
C ASP A 198 3.66 -8.23 -7.35
N LEU A 199 2.97 -8.04 -8.48
CA LEU A 199 3.37 -8.62 -9.75
C LEU A 199 3.19 -7.66 -10.91
N LEU A 200 4.06 -7.82 -11.91
CA LEU A 200 3.96 -7.06 -13.15
C LEU A 200 2.59 -7.17 -13.77
N ILE A 201 2.16 -6.03 -14.28
CA ILE A 201 0.90 -5.82 -14.95
C ILE A 201 1.14 -5.95 -16.46
N PRO A 202 0.65 -7.02 -17.12
CA PRO A 202 0.95 -7.24 -18.54
C PRO A 202 0.31 -6.16 -19.42
N GLN A 203 1.13 -5.48 -20.21
CA GLN A 203 0.70 -4.50 -21.21
C GLN A 203 -0.31 -5.15 -22.18
N GLY A 204 -1.57 -4.69 -22.19
CA GLY A 204 -2.59 -5.12 -23.16
C GLY A 204 -3.74 -5.98 -22.65
N ARG A 205 -3.88 -6.20 -21.33
CA ARG A 205 -5.16 -6.64 -20.75
C ARG A 205 -6.10 -5.42 -20.61
N PRO A 206 -7.43 -5.53 -20.82
CA PRO A 206 -8.37 -4.43 -20.55
C PRO A 206 -8.46 -3.99 -19.08
N GLY A 207 -7.68 -4.58 -18.18
CA GLY A 207 -7.30 -3.95 -16.93
C GLY A 207 -5.85 -3.52 -17.08
N LEU A 208 -5.62 -2.19 -17.01
CA LEU A 208 -4.32 -1.55 -16.77
C LEU A 208 -3.58 -0.93 -17.99
N SER A 209 -4.32 -0.46 -19.00
CA SER A 209 -3.80 0.45 -20.04
C SER A 209 -4.48 1.82 -20.10
N GLY A 210 -5.21 2.23 -19.06
CA GLY A 210 -5.44 3.64 -18.79
C GLY A 210 -4.35 4.07 -17.81
N LEU A 211 -3.36 4.87 -18.18
CA LEU A 211 -3.53 6.32 -18.13
C LEU A 211 -4.78 6.67 -17.32
N CYS A 212 -4.60 6.93 -16.03
CA CYS A 212 -5.42 7.91 -15.32
C CYS A 212 -5.25 9.26 -16.05
N ARG A 213 -5.85 9.37 -17.24
CA ARG A 213 -6.08 10.63 -17.91
C ARG A 213 -7.41 11.11 -17.38
N ILE A 214 -7.36 12.18 -16.61
CA ILE A 214 -8.44 13.16 -16.51
C ILE A 214 -8.91 13.43 -17.94
N GLY A 215 -10.04 12.83 -18.31
CA GLY A 215 -10.80 13.28 -19.46
C GLY A 215 -11.34 14.66 -19.10
N GLN A 216 -10.76 15.71 -19.67
CA GLN A 216 -11.44 16.99 -19.80
C GLN A 216 -12.86 16.73 -20.29
N ILE A 217 -13.84 17.16 -19.51
CA ILE A 217 -15.17 17.46 -20.03
C ILE A 217 -15.44 18.90 -19.65
N SER A 218 -15.52 19.73 -20.69
CA SER A 218 -16.12 21.07 -20.69
C SER A 218 -17.55 21.05 -20.20
#